data_AF-A0A257YYR5-F1
#
_entry.id   AF-A0A257YYR5-F1
#
_cell.length_a   1.000
_cell.length_b   1.000
_cell.length_c   1.000
_cell.angle_alpha   90.00
_cell.angle_beta   90.00
_cell.angle_gamma   90.00
#
_symmetry.space_group_name_H-M   'P 1'
#
loop_
_entity.id
_entity.type
_entity.pdbx_description
1 polymer ?
#
loop_
_entity_poly.entity_id
_entity_poly.type
_entity_poly.pdbx_seq_one_letter_code
_entity_poly.pdbx_strand_id
1 'polypeptide(L)'
;MPKLVRLYLRSVVIGFGLAGCFTAGLVVFDVAGIGRLIASSDLGLVAATMLVVFNGIVFAAVQFGLAVMALADGDDAGHGGHGARNADMRPVPVSAARAGQKRR
;
A
#
# COMPACT_ATOMS: atom_id res chain seq x y z
N MET A 1 -13.38 -12.98 13.78
CA MET A 1 -13.71 -12.72 12.36
C MET A 1 -12.71 -13.45 11.47
N PRO A 2 -13.13 -14.06 10.34
CA PRO A 2 -12.24 -14.76 9.40
C PRO A 2 -11.10 -13.86 8.92
N LYS A 3 -9.88 -14.39 8.79
CA LYS A 3 -8.66 -13.61 8.45
C LYS A 3 -8.80 -12.85 7.12
N LEU A 4 -9.45 -13.46 6.13
CA LEU A 4 -9.67 -12.85 4.81
C LEU A 4 -10.60 -11.63 4.85
N VAL A 5 -11.65 -11.66 5.68
CA VAL A 5 -12.58 -10.53 5.83
C VAL A 5 -11.87 -9.32 6.43
N ARG A 6 -10.99 -9.55 7.40
CA ARG A 6 -10.16 -8.48 8.00
C ARG A 6 -9.17 -7.91 7.01
N LEU A 7 -8.56 -8.75 6.17
CA LEU A 7 -7.65 -8.33 5.10
C LEU A 7 -8.39 -7.43 4.10
N TYR A 8 -9.55 -7.87 3.63
CA TYR A 8 -10.41 -7.12 2.71
C TYR A 8 -10.79 -5.74 3.27
N LEU A 9 -11.34 -5.68 4.50
CA LEU A 9 -11.74 -4.41 5.11
C LEU A 9 -10.56 -3.44 5.26
N ARG A 10 -9.37 -3.95 5.62
CA ARG A 10 -8.16 -3.12 5.72
C ARG A 10 -7.77 -2.54 4.35
N SER A 11 -7.76 -3.36 3.30
CA SER A 11 -7.45 -2.91 1.95
C SER A 11 -8.46 -1.87 1.44
N VAL A 12 -9.75 -2.06 1.72
CA VAL A 12 -10.81 -1.11 1.36
C VAL A 12 -10.64 0.23 2.07
N VAL A 13 -10.41 0.22 3.39
CA VAL A 13 -10.22 1.46 4.16
C VAL A 13 -8.99 2.23 3.69
N ILE A 14 -7.87 1.53 3.45
CA ILE A 14 -6.65 2.16 2.92
C ILE A 14 -6.92 2.71 1.52
N GLY A 15 -7.53 1.93 0.63
CA GLY A 15 -7.85 2.35 -0.73
C GLY A 15 -8.74 3.59 -0.78
N PHE A 16 -9.80 3.63 0.03
CA PHE A 16 -10.69 4.80 0.11
C PHE A 16 -10.01 6.02 0.75
N GLY A 17 -9.13 5.83 1.74
CA GLY A 17 -8.33 6.92 2.30
C GLY A 17 -7.42 7.56 1.25
N LEU A 18 -6.70 6.74 0.48
CA LEU A 18 -5.87 7.23 -0.65
C LEU A 18 -6.72 7.91 -1.73
N ALA A 19 -7.85 7.32 -2.09
CA ALA A 19 -8.76 7.90 -3.08
C ALA A 19 -9.32 9.25 -2.64
N GLY A 20 -9.66 9.41 -1.36
CA GLY A 20 -10.09 10.69 -0.80
C GLY A 20 -9.01 11.76 -0.95
N CYS A 21 -7.76 11.45 -0.59
CA CYS A 21 -6.63 12.38 -0.77
C CYS A 21 -6.40 12.72 -2.25
N PHE A 22 -6.43 11.71 -3.13
CA PHE A 22 -6.22 11.88 -4.56
C PHE A 22 -7.30 12.75 -5.22
N THR A 23 -8.57 12.41 -4.99
CA THR A 23 -9.71 13.16 -5.55
C THR A 23 -9.84 14.55 -4.97
N ALA A 24 -9.53 14.75 -3.69
CA ALA A 24 -9.41 16.08 -3.10
C ALA A 24 -8.33 16.91 -3.81
N GLY A 25 -7.17 16.31 -4.12
CA GLY A 25 -6.14 16.94 -4.94
C GLY A 25 -6.67 17.37 -6.32
N LEU A 26 -7.39 16.49 -7.03
CA LEU A 26 -7.98 16.83 -8.33
C LEU A 26 -8.93 18.03 -8.26
N VAL A 27 -9.76 18.08 -7.21
CA VAL A 27 -10.74 19.16 -7.02
C VAL A 27 -10.06 20.47 -6.62
N VAL A 28 -9.13 20.43 -5.65
CA VAL A 28 -8.44 21.63 -5.14
C VAL A 28 -7.54 22.26 -6.21
N PHE A 29 -6.83 21.45 -6.99
CA PHE A 29 -5.97 21.94 -8.07
C PHE A 29 -6.72 22.19 -9.38
N ASP A 30 -8.05 22.03 -9.39
CA ASP A 30 -8.93 22.20 -10.57
C ASP A 30 -8.39 21.45 -11.80
N VAL A 31 -7.92 20.21 -11.60
CA VAL A 31 -7.31 19.41 -12.66
C VAL A 31 -8.35 19.16 -13.75
N ALA A 32 -8.03 19.55 -14.98
CA ALA A 32 -8.94 19.49 -16.12
C ALA A 32 -10.29 20.21 -15.89
N GLY A 33 -10.35 21.17 -14.96
CA GLY A 33 -11.56 21.94 -14.64
C GLY A 33 -12.55 21.25 -13.70
N ILE A 34 -12.23 20.05 -13.16
CA ILE A 34 -13.15 19.24 -12.37
C ILE A 34 -13.68 20.00 -11.14
N GLY A 35 -12.82 20.77 -10.46
CA GLY A 35 -13.22 21.51 -9.26
C GLY A 35 -14.28 22.57 -9.58
N ARG A 36 -14.07 23.29 -10.68
CA ARG A 36 -15.04 24.28 -11.16
C ARG A 36 -16.35 23.65 -11.62
N LEU A 37 -16.29 22.54 -12.36
CA LEU A 37 -17.48 21.81 -12.81
C LEU A 37 -18.33 21.35 -11.61
N ILE A 38 -17.69 20.84 -10.55
CA ILE A 38 -18.38 20.43 -9.33
C ILE A 38 -19.00 21.63 -8.63
N ALA A 39 -18.27 22.75 -8.51
CA ALA A 39 -18.73 23.94 -7.79
C ALA A 39 -19.88 24.69 -8.50
N SER A 40 -19.94 24.65 -9.83
CA SER A 40 -20.97 25.35 -10.61
C SER A 40 -22.19 24.48 -10.97
N SER A 41 -22.22 23.21 -10.55
CA SER A 41 -23.30 22.28 -10.88
C SER A 41 -24.26 22.08 -9.71
N ASP A 42 -25.57 22.07 -10.00
CA ASP A 42 -26.62 21.68 -9.03
C ASP A 42 -26.45 20.24 -8.50
N LEU A 43 -25.69 19.41 -9.23
CA LEU A 43 -25.34 18.04 -8.85
C LEU A 43 -23.92 17.91 -8.28
N GLY A 44 -23.28 19.00 -7.88
CA GLY A 44 -21.89 19.01 -7.41
C GLY A 44 -21.58 17.98 -6.31
N LEU A 45 -22.46 17.83 -5.32
CA LEU A 45 -22.31 16.83 -4.26
C LEU A 45 -22.36 15.39 -4.79
N VAL A 46 -23.24 15.12 -5.76
CA VAL A 46 -23.34 13.80 -6.40
C VAL A 46 -22.09 13.52 -7.22
N ALA A 47 -21.62 14.51 -7.99
CA ALA A 47 -20.40 14.40 -8.78
C ALA A 47 -19.17 14.14 -7.89
N ALA A 48 -19.02 14.89 -6.79
CA ALA A 48 -17.94 14.68 -5.82
C ALA A 48 -18.02 13.28 -5.17
N THR A 49 -19.22 12.83 -4.78
CA THR A 49 -19.41 11.51 -4.18
C THR A 49 -19.07 10.40 -5.18
N MET A 50 -19.55 10.50 -6.42
CA MET A 50 -19.23 9.56 -7.49
C MET A 50 -17.73 9.53 -7.78
N LEU A 51 -17.09 10.70 -7.85
CA LEU A 51 -15.65 10.81 -8.05
C LEU A 51 -14.88 10.06 -6.96
N VAL A 52 -15.22 10.27 -5.68
CA VAL A 52 -14.59 9.57 -4.55
C VAL A 52 -14.86 8.07 -4.60
N VAL A 53 -16.10 7.65 -4.86
CA VAL A 53 -16.48 6.22 -4.86
C VAL A 53 -15.84 5.47 -6.02
N PHE A 54 -15.91 5.99 -7.25
CA PHE A 54 -15.33 5.32 -8.41
C PHE A 54 -13.81 5.19 -8.29
N ASN A 55 -13.12 6.25 -7.87
CA ASN A 55 -11.69 6.16 -7.59
C ASN A 55 -11.40 5.25 -6.39
N GLY A 56 -12.20 5.35 -5.33
CA GLY A 56 -12.11 4.53 -4.11
C GLY A 56 -12.13 3.03 -4.39
N ILE A 57 -13.03 2.57 -5.25
CA ILE A 57 -13.12 1.17 -5.65
C ILE A 57 -11.85 0.73 -6.39
N VAL A 58 -11.32 1.56 -7.31
CA VAL A 58 -10.08 1.25 -8.05
C VAL A 58 -8.89 1.15 -7.10
N PHE A 59 -8.71 2.12 -6.20
CA PHE A 59 -7.64 2.08 -5.20
C PHE A 59 -7.78 0.89 -4.25
N ALA A 60 -8.99 0.60 -3.77
CA ALA A 60 -9.28 -0.55 -2.93
C ALA A 60 -8.98 -1.89 -3.62
N ALA A 61 -9.31 -2.00 -4.91
CA ALA A 61 -9.02 -3.20 -5.71
C ALA A 61 -7.51 -3.45 -5.81
N VAL A 62 -6.71 -2.42 -6.09
CA VAL A 62 -5.24 -2.53 -6.14
C VAL A 62 -4.67 -2.90 -4.76
N GLN A 63 -5.12 -2.23 -3.69
CA GLN A 63 -4.69 -2.54 -2.31
C GLN A 63 -5.07 -3.96 -1.89
N PHE A 64 -6.22 -4.46 -2.34
CA PHE A 64 -6.64 -5.84 -2.08
C PHE A 64 -5.80 -6.83 -2.87
N GLY A 65 -5.55 -6.57 -4.17
CA GLY A 65 -4.69 -7.42 -4.99
C GLY A 65 -3.27 -7.56 -4.42
N LEU A 66 -2.65 -6.45 -4.01
CA LEU A 66 -1.34 -6.46 -3.35
C LEU A 66 -1.37 -7.23 -2.02
N ALA A 67 -2.40 -7.04 -1.21
CA ALA A 67 -2.54 -7.72 0.08
C ALA A 67 -2.77 -9.23 -0.07
N VAL A 68 -3.48 -9.66 -1.11
CA VAL A 68 -3.70 -11.08 -1.43
C VAL A 68 -2.42 -11.72 -1.96
N MET A 69 -1.69 -11.07 -2.87
CA MET A 69 -0.40 -11.57 -3.35
C MET A 69 0.61 -11.71 -2.21
N ALA A 70 0.68 -10.71 -1.31
CA ALA A 70 1.55 -10.75 -0.13
C ALA A 70 1.17 -11.83 0.89
N LEU A 71 -0.08 -12.34 0.86
CA LEU A 71 -0.48 -13.47 1.69
C LEU A 71 0.08 -14.79 1.17
N ALA A 72 0.19 -14.96 -0.16
CA ALA A 72 0.77 -16.16 -0.77
C ALA A 72 2.27 -16.29 -0.50
N ASP A 73 2.99 -15.17 -0.43
CA ASP A 73 4.42 -15.15 -0.09
C ASP A 73 4.71 -15.42 1.41
N GLY A 74 3.68 -15.38 2.26
CA GLY A 74 3.82 -15.47 3.71
C GLY A 74 3.91 -16.89 4.30
N ASP A 75 3.57 -17.93 3.51
CA ASP A 75 3.62 -19.33 3.97
C ASP A 75 5.00 -19.98 3.76
N ASP A 76 5.82 -19.49 2.83
CA ASP A 76 7.19 -20.01 2.55
C ASP A 76 8.33 -19.06 2.98
N ALA A 77 8.04 -17.80 3.30
CA ALA A 77 9.05 -16.86 3.74
C ALA A 77 8.58 -16.10 4.99
N GLY A 78 9.37 -16.20 6.06
CA GLY A 78 9.14 -15.43 7.28
C GLY A 78 8.98 -13.93 6.99
N HIS A 79 7.75 -13.44 7.14
CA HIS A 79 7.39 -12.06 7.50
C HIS A 79 8.23 -10.93 6.88
N GLY A 80 8.08 -10.71 5.56
CA GLY A 80 8.54 -9.49 4.89
C GLY A 80 7.62 -8.29 5.18
N GLY A 81 8.19 -7.17 5.63
CA GLY A 81 7.60 -5.84 5.47
C GLY A 81 7.68 -4.92 6.69
N HIS A 82 7.33 -5.40 7.88
CA HIS A 82 7.44 -4.61 9.13
C HIS A 82 7.99 -5.44 10.32
N GLY A 83 8.29 -6.73 10.10
CA GLY A 83 8.74 -7.70 11.10
C GLY A 83 10.25 -7.93 11.14
N ALA A 84 11.04 -7.27 10.26
CA ALA A 84 12.50 -7.39 10.23
C ALA A 84 13.21 -6.76 11.43
N ARG A 85 12.49 -6.35 12.47
CA ARG A 85 13.09 -5.99 13.77
C ARG A 85 13.51 -7.22 14.57
N ASN A 86 12.94 -8.39 14.28
CA ASN A 86 13.22 -9.64 14.98
C ASN A 86 13.81 -10.68 14.04
N ALA A 87 14.52 -10.27 12.99
CA ALA A 87 15.49 -11.18 12.39
C ALA A 87 16.46 -11.51 13.51
N ASP A 88 16.43 -12.74 14.01
CA ASP A 88 17.34 -13.25 15.04
C ASP A 88 18.74 -13.20 14.41
N MET A 89 19.38 -12.02 14.46
CA MET A 89 20.65 -11.72 13.81
C MET A 89 21.73 -12.46 14.58
N ARG A 90 21.87 -13.75 14.28
CA ARG A 90 22.92 -14.57 14.83
C ARG A 90 24.16 -14.37 13.97
N PRO A 91 25.25 -13.82 14.53
CA PRO A 91 26.48 -13.67 13.79
C PRO A 91 26.96 -15.04 13.31
N VAL A 92 27.11 -15.18 12.00
CA VAL A 92 27.67 -16.38 11.37
C VAL A 92 29.19 -16.22 11.40
N PRO A 93 29.94 -17.10 12.07
CA PRO A 93 31.39 -17.02 12.07
C PRO A 93 31.92 -17.32 10.67
N VAL A 94 32.53 -16.33 10.03
CA VAL A 94 33.29 -16.52 8.80
C VAL A 94 34.72 -16.87 9.18
N SER A 95 35.19 -18.04 8.75
CA SER A 95 36.60 -18.41 8.94
C SER A 95 37.47 -17.50 8.09
N ALA A 96 38.20 -16.58 8.72
CA ALA A 96 39.22 -15.80 8.05
C ALA A 96 40.38 -16.71 7.67
N ALA A 97 40.50 -17.05 6.38
CA ALA A 97 41.70 -17.69 5.87
C ALA A 97 42.87 -16.73 6.09
N ARG A 98 43.81 -17.13 6.96
CA ARG A 98 44.99 -16.34 7.31
C ARG A 98 45.86 -16.20 6.08
N ALA A 99 45.77 -15.07 5.39
CA ALA A 99 46.60 -14.77 4.24
C ALA A 99 48.08 -14.73 4.65
N GLY A 100 48.83 -15.73 4.19
CA GLY A 100 50.26 -15.66 3.93
C GLY A 100 51.15 -15.38 5.14
N GLN A 101 51.46 -16.41 5.92
CA GLN A 101 52.71 -16.42 6.68
C GLN A 101 53.89 -16.45 5.68
N LYS A 102 54.40 -15.27 5.32
CA LYS A 102 55.66 -15.11 4.60
C LYS A 102 56.76 -15.80 5.40
N ARG A 103 57.17 -17.00 4.95
CA ARG A 103 58.43 -17.63 5.34
C ARG A 103 59.56 -16.73 4.81
N ARG A 104 60.36 -16.21 5.74
CA ARG A 104 61.69 -15.65 5.47
C ARG A 104 62.68 -16.76 5.19
#